data_AF-A0A8R2B3E6-F1
#
_entry.id   AF-A0A8R2B3E6-F1
#
_cell.length_a   1.000
_cell.length_b   1.000
_cell.length_c   1.000
_cell.angle_alpha   90.00
_cell.angle_beta   90.00
_cell.angle_gamma   90.00
#
_symmetry.space_group_name_H-M   'P 1'
#
loop_
_entity.id
_entity.type
_entity.pdbx_description
1 polymer ?
#
loop_
_entity_poly.entity_id
_entity_poly.type
_entity_poly.pdbx_seq_one_letter_code
_entity_poly.pdbx_strand_id
1 'polypeptide(L)'
;MNSLHSESNENGNKLITIAAARNMVISSTMFPHKNIHKQTWISPCERIRNQIDHIVVDRRIRSSVEDVRSMRGCSAISDHFLVKAKYKLKISVRWQKKQCIKKINRELLNGNQAKEYQGKLNKYLSNAEHEANIEELWGRIENAVKRTSEEVLGYEPQRRNKHWFNEMCRKTTEERDKTRLKVLQDPKEENKRELAMKQREVKKTIRMNKRAWEKERVQLIESSRKNNDRIFFGKANEVKHGFKRKTSMVRGENGTLLTDNGKIADEFKKMFNTLLNQPSERTIIEERATVEQNIEPPSRAEVEAGIEMLKSGKAAGEDEIISECLKKGGQQLIHQLHNLITKVWEHEEIPRSWRTSVLWPILKKGDPHELQKL
;
A
#
# COMPACT_ATOMS: atom_id res chain seq x y z
N MET A 1 21.22 15.50 -33.97
CA MET A 1 20.61 14.28 -33.42
C MET A 1 21.68 13.21 -33.27
N ASN A 2 21.67 12.46 -32.16
CA ASN A 2 22.59 11.35 -31.89
C ASN A 2 21.95 9.99 -32.21
N SER A 3 21.35 9.86 -33.39
CA SER A 3 20.76 8.60 -33.87
C SER A 3 21.84 7.59 -34.30
N LEU A 4 21.48 6.31 -34.43
CA LEU A 4 22.31 5.30 -35.10
C LEU A 4 22.29 5.48 -36.64
N HIS A 5 21.16 5.91 -37.18
CA HIS A 5 20.90 6.01 -38.61
C HIS A 5 20.82 7.47 -39.07
N SER A 6 21.36 7.77 -40.25
CA SER A 6 21.23 9.07 -40.93
C SER A 6 19.88 9.22 -41.62
N GLU A 7 19.32 8.12 -42.12
CA GLU A 7 18.02 8.07 -42.80
C GLU A 7 17.06 7.15 -42.04
N SER A 8 15.79 7.56 -41.98
CA SER A 8 14.72 6.80 -41.32
C SER A 8 13.81 6.16 -42.36
N ASN A 9 13.36 4.94 -42.08
CA ASN A 9 12.34 4.28 -42.90
C ASN A 9 10.96 4.95 -42.72
N GLU A 10 9.97 4.52 -43.48
CA GLU A 10 8.61 5.08 -43.44
C GLU A 10 8.01 5.10 -42.03
N ASN A 11 8.19 4.03 -41.25
CA ASN A 11 7.71 3.96 -39.87
C ASN A 11 8.46 4.93 -38.94
N GLY A 12 9.76 5.09 -39.13
CA GLY A 12 10.56 6.10 -38.44
C GLY A 12 10.10 7.52 -38.76
N ASN A 13 9.80 7.80 -40.02
CA ASN A 13 9.23 9.09 -40.44
C ASN A 13 7.86 9.34 -39.81
N LYS A 14 6.98 8.32 -39.74
CA LYS A 14 5.70 8.42 -39.01
C LYS A 14 5.92 8.75 -37.52
N LEU A 15 6.89 8.11 -36.87
CA LEU A 15 7.23 8.42 -35.46
C LEU A 15 7.71 9.87 -35.30
N ILE A 16 8.57 10.34 -36.21
CA ILE A 16 9.07 11.72 -36.21
C ILE A 16 7.91 12.70 -36.41
N THR A 17 7.01 12.45 -37.35
CA THR A 17 5.82 13.28 -37.61
C THR A 17 4.91 13.36 -36.38
N ILE A 18 4.63 12.21 -35.73
CA ILE A 18 3.82 12.18 -34.50
C ILE A 18 4.50 12.95 -33.37
N ALA A 19 5.82 12.77 -33.20
CA ALA A 19 6.57 13.47 -32.17
C ALA A 19 6.57 14.98 -32.40
N ALA A 20 6.77 15.44 -33.64
CA ALA A 20 6.69 16.85 -34.02
C ALA A 20 5.29 17.42 -33.78
N ALA A 21 4.25 16.73 -34.26
CA ALA A 21 2.85 17.19 -34.15
C ALA A 21 2.38 17.33 -32.69
N ARG A 22 2.84 16.46 -31.79
CA ARG A 22 2.48 16.49 -30.36
C ARG A 22 3.49 17.20 -29.47
N ASN A 23 4.45 17.92 -30.07
CA ASN A 23 5.53 18.60 -29.34
C ASN A 23 6.23 17.67 -28.33
N MET A 24 6.56 16.46 -28.77
CA MET A 24 7.30 15.45 -28.02
C MET A 24 8.75 15.39 -28.51
N VAL A 25 9.61 14.77 -27.70
CA VAL A 25 11.03 14.62 -27.99
C VAL A 25 11.40 13.14 -27.96
N ILE A 26 12.07 12.67 -29.02
CA ILE A 26 12.63 11.33 -29.11
C ILE A 26 13.92 11.28 -28.30
N SER A 27 13.80 11.11 -26.98
CA SER A 27 14.89 11.17 -26.00
C SER A 27 16.06 10.23 -26.30
N SER A 28 15.78 9.08 -26.90
CA SER A 28 16.82 8.11 -27.32
C SER A 28 17.83 8.65 -28.36
N THR A 29 17.53 9.76 -29.01
CA THR A 29 18.42 10.42 -30.00
C THR A 29 19.07 11.69 -29.46
N MET A 30 18.88 12.03 -28.18
CA MET A 30 19.38 13.28 -27.61
C MET A 30 20.80 13.15 -27.06
N PHE A 31 21.17 11.99 -26.53
CA PHE A 31 22.39 11.82 -25.76
C PHE A 31 23.54 11.30 -26.63
N PRO A 32 24.75 11.87 -26.51
CA PRO A 32 25.91 11.39 -27.25
C PRO A 32 26.39 10.07 -26.66
N HIS A 33 26.27 9.00 -27.45
CA HIS A 33 26.72 7.67 -27.09
C HIS A 33 27.47 6.99 -28.23
N LYS A 34 28.34 6.03 -27.89
CA LYS A 34 28.92 5.10 -28.87
C LYS A 34 27.79 4.27 -29.51
N ASN A 35 27.93 3.91 -30.80
CA ASN A 35 26.89 3.17 -31.54
C ASN A 35 26.45 1.87 -30.83
N ILE A 36 27.36 1.21 -30.12
CA ILE A 36 27.07 0.03 -29.30
C ILE A 36 26.00 0.24 -28.21
N HIS A 37 25.75 1.50 -27.82
CA HIS A 37 24.74 1.87 -26.82
C HIS A 37 23.50 2.53 -27.45
N LYS A 38 23.48 2.69 -28.79
CA LYS A 38 22.31 3.13 -29.56
C LYS A 38 21.56 1.97 -30.20
N GLN A 39 22.27 0.88 -30.53
CA GLN A 39 21.70 -0.34 -31.11
C GLN A 39 20.71 -0.98 -30.13
N THR A 40 19.46 -1.19 -30.56
CA THR A 40 18.40 -1.80 -29.73
C THR A 40 17.98 -3.17 -30.25
N TRP A 41 18.38 -3.55 -31.46
CA TRP A 41 18.05 -4.84 -32.05
C TRP A 41 19.24 -5.40 -32.84
N ILE A 42 19.35 -6.72 -32.88
CA ILE A 42 20.34 -7.47 -33.66
C ILE A 42 19.64 -8.53 -34.53
N SER A 43 20.06 -8.65 -35.78
CA SER A 43 19.50 -9.66 -36.67
C SER A 43 19.84 -11.09 -36.22
N PRO A 44 19.03 -12.10 -36.60
CA PRO A 44 19.34 -13.50 -36.30
C PRO A 44 20.70 -13.97 -36.85
N CYS A 45 21.18 -13.36 -37.94
CA CYS A 45 22.50 -13.61 -38.51
C CYS A 45 23.63 -12.78 -37.86
N GLU A 46 23.33 -12.02 -36.80
CA GLU A 46 24.22 -11.15 -36.00
C GLU A 46 24.94 -10.01 -36.76
N ARG A 47 24.72 -9.89 -38.07
CA ARG A 47 25.38 -8.91 -38.94
C ARG A 47 24.76 -7.52 -38.88
N ILE A 48 23.44 -7.44 -38.79
CA ILE A 48 22.72 -6.17 -38.89
C ILE A 48 22.26 -5.75 -37.50
N ARG A 49 22.44 -4.48 -37.18
CA ARG A 49 22.01 -3.90 -35.91
C ARG A 49 21.29 -2.59 -36.15
N ASN A 50 20.11 -2.47 -35.57
CA ASN A 50 19.24 -1.32 -35.77
C ASN A 50 18.86 -0.68 -34.44
N GLN A 51 18.47 0.59 -34.51
CA GLN A 51 17.78 1.30 -33.44
C GLN A 51 16.29 1.32 -33.82
N ILE A 52 15.48 0.48 -33.18
CA ILE A 52 14.04 0.34 -33.45
C ILE A 52 13.17 0.55 -32.21
N ASP A 53 13.80 0.59 -31.03
CA ASP A 53 13.14 0.85 -29.75
C ASP A 53 13.47 2.26 -29.28
N HIS A 54 12.45 3.10 -29.10
CA HIS A 54 12.63 4.50 -28.76
C HIS A 54 11.87 4.88 -27.50
N ILE A 55 12.49 5.74 -26.69
CA ILE A 55 11.83 6.42 -25.59
C ILE A 55 11.48 7.82 -26.05
N VAL A 56 10.18 8.15 -26.01
CA VAL A 56 9.62 9.44 -26.40
C VAL A 56 9.00 10.08 -25.16
N VAL A 57 9.27 11.36 -24.95
CA VAL A 57 8.76 12.11 -23.80
C VAL A 57 8.13 13.42 -24.25
N ASP A 58 7.18 13.93 -23.48
CA ASP A 58 6.66 15.29 -23.68
C ASP A 58 7.80 16.31 -23.52
N ARG A 59 7.84 17.32 -24.40
CA ARG A 59 8.90 18.34 -24.37
C ARG A 59 8.96 19.10 -23.04
N ARG A 60 7.84 19.27 -22.35
CA ARG A 60 7.76 19.90 -21.01
C ARG A 60 8.65 19.18 -20.00
N ILE A 61 8.80 17.87 -20.15
CA ILE A 61 9.53 17.02 -19.21
C ILE A 61 10.89 16.56 -19.74
N ARG A 62 11.28 17.01 -20.95
CA ARG A 62 12.57 16.67 -21.59
C ARG A 62 13.76 16.91 -20.67
N SER A 63 13.77 18.04 -19.96
CA SER A 63 14.88 18.46 -19.08
C SER A 63 15.06 17.58 -17.84
N SER A 64 14.15 16.64 -17.61
CA SER A 64 14.20 15.68 -16.53
C SER A 64 14.76 14.33 -16.97
N VAL A 65 14.85 14.06 -18.28
CA VAL A 65 15.56 12.88 -18.80
C VAL A 65 17.06 13.15 -18.70
N GLU A 66 17.79 12.29 -17.99
CA GLU A 66 19.25 12.43 -17.80
C GLU A 66 20.06 11.57 -18.78
N ASP A 67 19.54 10.41 -19.18
CA ASP A 67 20.25 9.47 -20.04
C ASP A 67 19.27 8.50 -20.72
N VAL A 68 19.55 8.07 -21.96
CA VAL A 68 18.82 6.98 -22.62
C VAL A 68 19.80 6.14 -23.44
N ARG A 69 19.95 4.86 -23.08
CA ARG A 69 20.89 3.95 -23.73
C ARG A 69 20.46 2.49 -23.71
N SER A 70 20.98 1.72 -24.66
CA SER A 70 20.88 0.27 -24.68
C SER A 70 21.85 -0.39 -23.71
N MET A 71 21.34 -1.38 -22.98
CA MET A 71 22.06 -2.18 -22.00
C MET A 71 22.52 -3.49 -22.65
N ARG A 72 23.81 -3.59 -22.96
CA ARG A 72 24.37 -4.77 -23.67
C ARG A 72 24.56 -5.99 -22.78
N GLY A 73 24.84 -5.77 -21.50
CA GLY A 73 25.13 -6.85 -20.54
C GLY A 73 23.89 -7.53 -19.95
N CYS A 74 22.70 -6.95 -20.14
CA CYS A 74 21.45 -7.54 -19.67
C CYS A 74 20.89 -8.45 -20.76
N SER A 75 20.97 -9.77 -20.58
CA SER A 75 20.41 -10.71 -21.56
C SER A 75 18.92 -10.92 -21.28
N ALA A 76 18.07 -10.09 -21.86
CA ALA A 76 16.77 -10.61 -22.28
C ALA A 76 17.05 -11.73 -23.30
N ILE A 77 16.30 -12.83 -23.28
CA ILE A 77 16.47 -13.93 -24.24
C ILE A 77 15.72 -13.53 -25.52
N SER A 78 16.17 -12.44 -26.13
CA SER A 78 15.58 -11.79 -27.31
C SER A 78 16.71 -11.21 -28.17
N ASP A 79 16.38 -11.05 -29.44
CA ASP A 79 17.06 -10.25 -30.45
C ASP A 79 17.03 -8.73 -30.17
N HIS A 80 16.33 -8.28 -29.13
CA HIS A 80 16.35 -6.90 -28.64
C HIS A 80 17.29 -6.71 -27.43
N PHE A 81 17.97 -5.57 -27.40
CA PHE A 81 18.66 -5.05 -26.22
C PHE A 81 17.70 -4.23 -25.35
N LEU A 82 17.82 -4.38 -24.04
CA LEU A 82 17.04 -3.58 -23.09
C LEU A 82 17.43 -2.10 -23.19
N VAL A 83 16.47 -1.24 -23.51
CA VAL A 83 16.66 0.23 -23.49
C VAL A 83 16.35 0.75 -22.09
N LYS A 84 17.28 1.49 -21.51
CA LYS A 84 17.16 2.10 -20.19
C LYS A 84 17.15 3.62 -20.30
N ALA A 85 16.13 4.26 -19.71
CA ALA A 85 16.15 5.69 -19.41
C ALA A 85 16.52 5.94 -17.96
N LYS A 86 17.35 6.96 -17.72
CA LYS A 86 17.55 7.59 -16.42
C LYS A 86 16.78 8.90 -16.41
N TYR A 87 15.97 9.11 -15.37
CA TYR A 87 15.08 10.26 -15.30
C TYR A 87 15.04 10.81 -13.87
N LYS A 88 15.13 12.13 -13.74
CA LYS A 88 15.05 12.87 -12.48
C LYS A 88 13.69 13.54 -12.35
N LEU A 89 12.87 13.06 -11.42
CA LEU A 89 11.56 13.66 -11.13
C LEU A 89 11.75 15.05 -10.48
N LYS A 90 11.61 16.10 -11.29
CA LYS A 90 11.58 17.51 -10.84
C LYS A 90 10.15 17.92 -10.50
N ILE A 91 9.53 17.26 -9.53
CA ILE A 91 8.18 17.62 -9.08
C ILE A 91 8.31 18.30 -7.72
N SER A 92 7.76 19.50 -7.58
CA SER A 92 7.70 20.26 -6.32
C SER A 92 6.61 19.72 -5.38
N VAL A 93 6.49 18.39 -5.26
CA VAL A 93 5.60 17.80 -4.26
C VAL A 93 6.40 17.60 -2.98
N ARG A 94 5.94 18.21 -1.89
CA ARG A 94 6.31 17.74 -0.56
C ARG A 94 5.67 16.37 -0.40
N TRP A 95 6.45 15.32 -0.70
CA TRP A 95 6.05 13.95 -0.39
C TRP A 95 6.00 13.82 1.13
N GLN A 96 4.84 14.07 1.72
CA GLN A 96 4.60 13.64 3.08
C GLN A 96 4.68 12.12 3.06
N LYS A 97 5.64 11.56 3.82
CA LYS A 97 5.67 10.13 4.06
C LYS A 97 4.32 9.79 4.67
N LYS A 98 3.50 9.00 3.97
CA LYS A 98 2.30 8.45 4.59
C LYS A 98 2.74 7.68 5.82
N GLN A 99 2.25 8.09 6.98
CA GLN A 99 2.48 7.36 8.21
C GLN A 99 1.80 6.01 8.04
N CYS A 100 2.61 4.96 7.99
CA CYS A 100 2.10 3.60 7.93
C CYS A 100 1.82 3.21 9.37
N ILE A 101 0.54 3.06 9.71
CA ILE A 101 0.11 2.49 10.99
C ILE A 101 0.76 1.12 11.08
N LYS A 102 1.64 0.95 12.08
CA LYS A 102 2.31 -0.32 12.30
C LYS A 102 1.31 -1.27 12.95
N LYS A 103 1.21 -2.48 12.41
CA LYS A 103 0.23 -3.46 12.89
C LYS A 103 0.82 -4.25 14.04
N ILE A 104 0.18 -4.21 15.21
CA ILE A 104 0.57 -5.00 16.38
C ILE A 104 0.34 -6.50 16.10
N ASN A 105 1.25 -7.35 16.57
CA ASN A 105 1.14 -8.79 16.39
C ASN A 105 0.12 -9.41 17.35
N ARG A 106 -1.16 -9.34 16.96
CA ARG A 106 -2.29 -9.83 17.78
C ARG A 106 -2.26 -11.33 18.07
N GLU A 107 -1.60 -12.14 17.23
CA GLU A 107 -1.56 -13.60 17.39
C GLU A 107 -0.71 -14.01 18.60
N LEU A 108 0.23 -13.15 19.00
CA LEU A 108 1.10 -13.33 20.16
C LEU A 108 0.38 -13.08 21.49
N LEU A 109 -0.80 -12.46 21.49
CA LEU A 109 -1.53 -12.17 22.73
C LEU A 109 -2.30 -13.40 23.24
N ASN A 110 -1.56 -14.48 23.52
CA ASN A 110 -2.07 -15.74 24.02
C ASN A 110 -1.19 -16.29 25.16
N GLY A 111 -1.76 -17.20 25.98
CA GLY A 111 -1.02 -17.94 27.01
C GLY A 111 -0.14 -17.08 27.92
N ASN A 112 1.18 -17.31 27.86
CA ASN A 112 2.16 -16.64 28.71
C ASN A 112 2.35 -15.16 28.37
N GLN A 113 2.28 -14.78 27.09
CA GLN A 113 2.44 -13.38 26.68
C GLN A 113 1.24 -12.52 27.13
N ALA A 114 0.04 -13.11 27.20
CA ALA A 114 -1.11 -12.41 27.78
C ALA A 114 -0.91 -12.10 29.27
N LYS A 115 -0.28 -13.02 30.04
CA LYS A 115 0.08 -12.79 31.45
C LYS A 115 1.17 -11.72 31.59
N GLU A 116 2.20 -11.76 30.73
CA GLU A 116 3.25 -10.74 30.71
C GLU A 116 2.67 -9.34 30.39
N TYR A 117 1.79 -9.28 29.39
CA TYR A 117 1.06 -8.08 29.01
C TYR A 117 0.27 -7.51 30.19
N GLN A 118 -0.52 -8.33 30.89
CA GLN A 118 -1.26 -7.90 32.08
C GLN A 118 -0.32 -7.39 33.18
N GLY A 119 0.76 -8.12 33.47
CA GLY A 119 1.72 -7.74 34.50
C GLY A 119 2.39 -6.39 34.23
N LYS A 120 2.80 -6.13 32.98
CA LYS A 120 3.39 -4.84 32.58
C LYS A 120 2.34 -3.73 32.53
N LEU A 121 1.15 -4.00 31.99
CA LEU A 121 0.07 -3.02 31.93
C LEU A 121 -0.33 -2.57 33.33
N ASN A 122 -0.46 -3.51 34.27
CA ASN A 122 -0.74 -3.21 35.66
C ASN A 122 0.31 -2.25 36.25
N LYS A 123 1.61 -2.49 36.03
CA LYS A 123 2.68 -1.58 36.49
C LYS A 123 2.55 -0.17 35.93
N TYR A 124 2.18 -0.03 34.65
CA TYR A 124 1.98 1.29 34.04
C TYR A 124 0.72 2.00 34.57
N LEU A 125 -0.31 1.24 34.95
CA LEU A 125 -1.57 1.77 35.47
C LEU A 125 -1.60 1.95 37.00
N SER A 126 -0.72 1.31 37.76
CA SER A 126 -0.65 1.39 39.23
C SER A 126 -0.16 2.75 39.75
N ASN A 127 0.43 3.60 38.91
CA ASN A 127 0.94 4.92 39.29
C ASN A 127 -0.13 6.04 39.24
N ALA A 128 -1.41 5.70 39.13
CA ALA A 128 -2.47 6.65 38.75
C ALA A 128 -3.63 6.70 39.76
N GLU A 129 -3.44 7.41 40.87
CA GLU A 129 -4.50 7.71 41.86
C GLU A 129 -4.72 9.22 42.07
N HIS A 130 -4.16 10.10 41.24
CA HIS A 130 -4.36 11.56 41.39
C HIS A 130 -5.39 12.11 40.42
N GLU A 131 -6.08 13.19 40.85
CA GLU A 131 -7.12 14.01 40.19
C GLU A 131 -6.77 14.45 38.77
N ALA A 132 -6.68 13.50 37.85
CA ALA A 132 -6.53 13.76 36.43
C ALA A 132 -7.90 14.13 35.85
N ASN A 133 -7.92 15.20 35.04
CA ASN A 133 -9.04 15.47 34.15
C ASN A 133 -9.24 14.32 33.14
N ILE A 134 -10.40 14.28 32.49
CA ILE A 134 -10.81 13.18 31.60
C ILE A 134 -9.80 12.94 30.47
N GLU A 135 -9.22 14.01 29.90
CA GLU A 135 -8.22 13.93 28.83
C GLU A 135 -6.90 13.31 29.31
N GLU A 136 -6.41 13.72 30.48
CA GLU A 136 -5.20 13.15 31.07
C GLU A 136 -5.39 11.68 31.47
N LEU A 137 -6.57 11.34 32.00
CA LEU A 137 -6.89 9.97 32.38
C LEU A 137 -6.94 9.05 31.15
N TRP A 138 -7.66 9.46 30.09
CA TRP A 138 -7.66 8.72 28.84
C TRP A 138 -6.26 8.65 28.22
N GLY A 139 -5.53 9.76 28.16
CA GLY A 139 -4.17 9.80 27.63
C GLY A 139 -3.21 8.86 28.36
N ARG A 140 -3.35 8.69 29.67
CA ARG A 140 -2.57 7.70 30.45
C ARG A 140 -2.95 6.27 30.07
N ILE A 141 -4.24 5.95 30.02
CA ILE A 141 -4.73 4.62 29.64
C ILE A 141 -4.28 4.26 28.22
N GLU A 142 -4.50 5.17 27.26
CA GLU A 142 -4.11 5.02 25.86
C GLU A 142 -2.60 4.77 25.73
N ASN A 143 -1.78 5.59 26.38
CA ASN A 143 -0.32 5.42 26.35
C ASN A 143 0.14 4.13 27.02
N ALA A 144 -0.46 3.73 28.14
CA ALA A 144 -0.14 2.49 28.83
C ALA A 144 -0.45 1.27 27.95
N VAL A 145 -1.63 1.24 27.31
CA VAL A 145 -2.02 0.17 26.39
C VAL A 145 -1.10 0.12 25.18
N LYS A 146 -0.80 1.27 24.55
CA LYS A 146 0.11 1.36 23.39
C LYS A 146 1.50 0.86 23.71
N ARG A 147 2.13 1.39 24.77
CA ARG A 147 3.49 1.03 25.18
C ARG A 147 3.60 -0.45 25.54
N THR A 148 2.66 -0.95 26.35
CA THR A 148 2.68 -2.37 26.74
C THR A 148 2.50 -3.28 25.53
N SER A 149 1.62 -2.91 24.61
CA SER A 149 1.41 -3.68 23.39
C SER A 149 2.65 -3.68 22.49
N GLU A 150 3.33 -2.54 22.35
CA GLU A 150 4.60 -2.46 21.60
C GLU A 150 5.70 -3.29 22.25
N GLU A 151 5.87 -3.23 23.57
CA GLU A 151 6.92 -3.94 24.29
C GLU A 151 6.72 -5.46 24.32
N VAL A 152 5.49 -5.94 24.45
CA VAL A 152 5.20 -7.38 24.61
C VAL A 152 4.92 -8.07 23.28
N LEU A 153 4.17 -7.42 22.40
CA LEU A 153 3.72 -8.02 21.14
C LEU A 153 4.60 -7.59 19.96
N GLY A 154 5.16 -6.39 20.03
CA GLY A 154 5.87 -5.78 18.91
C GLY A 154 4.96 -5.57 17.68
N TYR A 155 5.60 -5.14 16.60
CA TYR A 155 4.93 -4.94 15.32
C TYR A 155 5.13 -6.13 14.39
N GLU A 156 4.08 -6.48 13.64
CA GLU A 156 4.19 -7.42 12.54
C GLU A 156 5.26 -6.93 11.55
N PRO A 157 6.19 -7.79 11.12
CA PRO A 157 7.15 -7.42 10.09
C PRO A 157 6.38 -7.01 8.84
N GLN A 158 6.85 -5.96 8.16
CA GLN A 158 6.27 -5.61 6.88
C GLN A 158 6.31 -6.81 5.95
N ARG A 159 5.12 -7.24 5.51
CA ARG A 159 4.99 -8.35 4.57
C ARG A 159 5.68 -7.94 3.28
N ARG A 160 6.92 -8.40 3.10
CA ARG A 160 7.54 -8.39 1.77
C ARG A 160 6.67 -9.31 0.92
N ASN A 161 6.18 -8.79 -0.21
CA ASN A 161 5.46 -9.62 -1.16
C ASN A 161 6.34 -10.83 -1.48
N LYS A 162 5.90 -12.03 -1.07
CA LYS A 162 6.58 -13.29 -1.43
C LYS A 162 6.50 -13.39 -2.95
N HIS A 163 7.57 -12.99 -3.61
CA HIS A 163 7.68 -13.03 -5.05
C HIS A 163 8.33 -14.37 -5.43
N TRP A 164 7.85 -14.98 -6.51
CA TRP A 164 8.43 -16.22 -7.05
C TRP A 164 9.91 -16.06 -7.48
N PHE A 165 10.37 -14.82 -7.64
CA PHE A 165 11.76 -14.50 -7.99
C PHE A 165 12.61 -14.47 -6.72
N ASN A 166 13.24 -15.60 -6.43
CA ASN A 166 14.06 -15.78 -5.23
C ASN A 166 15.56 -15.63 -5.53
N GLU A 167 16.39 -15.91 -4.52
CA GLU A 167 17.84 -15.78 -4.63
C GLU A 167 18.46 -16.71 -5.68
N MET A 168 17.89 -17.89 -5.88
CA MET A 168 18.32 -18.82 -6.94
C MET A 168 18.06 -18.24 -8.34
N CYS A 169 16.89 -17.62 -8.55
CA CYS A 169 16.59 -16.88 -9.79
C CYS A 169 17.57 -15.72 -10.00
N ARG A 170 17.90 -14.98 -8.93
CA ARG A 170 18.87 -13.88 -8.99
C ARG A 170 20.25 -14.37 -9.42
N LYS A 171 20.81 -15.34 -8.71
CA LYS A 171 22.16 -15.88 -8.96
C LYS A 171 22.31 -16.42 -10.38
N THR A 172 21.37 -17.27 -10.81
CA THR A 172 21.40 -17.84 -12.18
C THR A 172 21.30 -16.76 -13.26
N THR A 173 20.50 -15.71 -13.03
CA THR A 173 20.38 -14.55 -13.95
C THR A 173 21.68 -13.74 -14.02
N GLU A 174 22.31 -13.49 -12.87
CA GLU A 174 23.59 -12.78 -12.78
C GLU A 174 24.73 -13.55 -13.45
N GLU A 175 24.80 -14.86 -13.26
CA GLU A 175 25.78 -15.72 -13.93
C GLU A 175 25.61 -15.69 -15.45
N ARG A 176 24.37 -15.81 -15.94
CA ARG A 176 24.07 -15.68 -17.38
C ARG A 176 24.51 -14.31 -17.90
N ASP A 177 24.25 -13.22 -17.18
CA ASP A 177 24.64 -11.88 -17.60
C ASP A 177 26.17 -11.69 -17.60
N LYS A 178 26.89 -12.30 -16.64
CA LYS A 178 28.36 -12.38 -16.65
C LYS A 178 28.88 -13.14 -17.87
N THR A 179 28.34 -14.31 -18.18
CA THR A 179 28.73 -15.08 -19.38
C THR A 179 28.38 -14.34 -20.67
N ARG A 180 27.27 -13.58 -20.69
CA ARG A 180 26.90 -12.72 -21.82
C ARG A 180 27.96 -11.64 -22.06
N LEU A 181 28.46 -11.01 -21.00
CA LEU A 181 29.56 -10.04 -21.09
C LEU A 181 30.83 -10.67 -21.64
N LYS A 182 31.18 -11.91 -21.23
CA LYS A 182 32.31 -12.64 -21.80
C LYS A 182 32.16 -12.84 -23.31
N VAL A 183 30.99 -13.30 -23.78
CA VAL A 183 30.71 -13.46 -25.23
C VAL A 183 30.81 -12.13 -25.99
N LEU A 184 30.44 -11.01 -25.36
CA LEU A 184 30.55 -9.69 -25.98
C LEU A 184 32.01 -9.21 -26.12
N GLN A 185 32.91 -9.70 -25.27
CA GLN A 185 34.34 -9.40 -25.30
C GLN A 185 35.09 -10.37 -26.22
N ASP A 186 34.76 -11.66 -26.15
CA ASP A 186 35.41 -12.75 -26.87
C ASP A 186 34.35 -13.73 -27.42
N PRO A 187 33.87 -13.54 -28.67
CA PRO A 187 32.76 -14.31 -29.25
C PRO A 187 33.19 -15.69 -29.78
N LYS A 188 33.97 -16.43 -29.00
CA LYS A 188 34.34 -17.84 -29.27
C LYS A 188 33.13 -18.76 -29.16
N GLU A 189 33.14 -19.83 -29.95
CA GLU A 189 32.09 -20.86 -29.93
C GLU A 189 31.92 -21.52 -28.55
N GLU A 190 33.01 -21.67 -27.79
CA GLU A 190 32.96 -22.15 -26.41
C GLU A 190 32.16 -21.23 -25.49
N ASN A 191 32.46 -19.91 -25.51
CA ASN A 191 31.73 -18.91 -24.73
C ASN A 191 30.26 -18.84 -25.14
N LYS A 192 29.95 -18.99 -26.44
CA LYS A 192 28.55 -19.06 -26.93
C LYS A 192 27.82 -20.30 -26.43
N ARG A 193 28.49 -21.47 -26.41
CA ARG A 193 27.94 -22.71 -25.84
C ARG A 193 27.69 -22.57 -24.35
N GLU A 194 28.62 -21.96 -23.60
CA GLU A 194 28.46 -21.65 -22.17
C GLU A 194 27.24 -20.76 -21.93
N LEU A 195 27.09 -19.68 -22.71
CA LEU A 195 25.94 -18.78 -22.63
C LEU A 195 24.62 -19.53 -22.91
N ALA A 196 24.58 -20.39 -23.93
CA ALA A 196 23.40 -21.19 -24.25
C ALA A 196 23.02 -22.16 -23.12
N MET A 197 24.00 -22.75 -22.43
CA MET A 197 23.77 -23.57 -21.24
C MET A 197 23.19 -22.73 -20.09
N LYS A 198 23.80 -21.59 -19.76
CA LYS A 198 23.31 -20.68 -18.71
C LYS A 198 21.93 -20.09 -19.01
N GLN A 199 21.61 -19.81 -20.28
CA GLN A 199 20.27 -19.40 -20.68
C GLN A 199 19.22 -20.49 -20.44
N ARG A 200 19.54 -21.76 -20.74
CA ARG A 200 18.65 -22.90 -20.45
C ARG A 200 18.45 -23.09 -18.95
N GLU A 201 19.53 -22.96 -18.18
CA GLU A 201 19.50 -23.01 -16.71
C GLU A 201 18.57 -21.93 -16.13
N VAL A 202 18.74 -20.67 -16.53
CA VAL A 202 17.87 -19.56 -16.11
C VAL A 202 16.41 -19.82 -16.48
N LYS A 203 16.12 -20.25 -17.72
CA LYS A 203 14.74 -20.58 -18.15
C LYS A 203 14.13 -21.67 -17.26
N LYS A 204 14.88 -22.73 -16.97
CA LYS A 204 14.44 -23.84 -16.10
C LYS A 204 14.16 -23.34 -14.69
N THR A 205 15.10 -22.61 -14.09
CA THR A 205 15.01 -22.08 -12.72
C THR A 205 13.84 -21.11 -12.56
N ILE A 206 13.67 -20.15 -13.48
CA ILE A 206 12.54 -19.22 -13.46
C ILE A 206 11.22 -19.97 -13.58
N ARG A 207 11.11 -20.92 -14.53
CA ARG A 207 9.87 -21.70 -14.74
C ARG A 207 9.53 -22.56 -13.52
N MET A 208 10.52 -23.22 -12.93
CA MET A 208 10.35 -24.05 -11.73
C MET A 208 9.87 -23.23 -10.54
N ASN A 209 10.55 -22.12 -10.22
CA ASN A 209 10.19 -21.27 -9.08
C ASN A 209 8.83 -20.60 -9.27
N LYS A 210 8.52 -20.12 -10.48
CA LYS A 210 7.19 -19.57 -10.80
C LYS A 210 6.08 -20.61 -10.61
N ARG A 211 6.27 -21.83 -11.12
CA ARG A 211 5.30 -22.93 -10.95
C ARG A 211 5.13 -23.37 -9.50
N ALA A 212 6.23 -23.48 -8.76
CA ALA A 212 6.18 -23.81 -7.33
C ALA A 212 5.37 -22.78 -6.55
N TRP A 213 5.63 -21.49 -6.80
CA TRP A 213 4.88 -20.40 -6.19
C TRP A 213 3.40 -20.37 -6.59
N GLU A 214 3.09 -20.60 -7.87
CA GLU A 214 1.69 -20.74 -8.33
C GLU A 214 0.98 -21.92 -7.65
N LYS A 215 1.67 -23.07 -7.51
CA LYS A 215 1.15 -24.25 -6.82
C LYS A 215 0.87 -23.97 -5.34
N GLU A 216 1.81 -23.37 -4.62
CA GLU A 216 1.62 -22.98 -3.22
C GLU A 216 0.44 -22.02 -3.04
N ARG A 217 0.26 -21.07 -3.97
CA ARG A 217 -0.89 -20.15 -3.95
C ARG A 217 -2.21 -20.88 -4.11
N VAL A 218 -2.31 -21.82 -5.04
CA VAL A 218 -3.52 -22.61 -5.26
C VAL A 218 -3.81 -23.49 -4.03
N GLN A 219 -2.79 -24.18 -3.49
CA GLN A 219 -2.93 -24.98 -2.27
C GLN A 219 -3.38 -24.17 -1.06
N LEU A 220 -2.88 -22.93 -0.92
CA LEU A 220 -3.33 -22.03 0.15
C LEU A 220 -4.80 -21.64 -0.04
N ILE A 221 -5.24 -21.37 -1.26
CA ILE A 221 -6.65 -21.08 -1.57
C ILE A 221 -7.50 -22.30 -1.22
N GLU A 222 -7.14 -23.49 -1.70
CA GLU A 222 -7.89 -24.73 -1.47
C GLU A 222 -8.00 -25.08 0.02
N SER A 223 -6.88 -25.05 0.75
CA SER A 223 -6.86 -25.35 2.20
C SER A 223 -7.61 -24.30 3.03
N SER A 224 -7.69 -23.05 2.55
CA SER A 224 -8.43 -21.98 3.23
C SER A 224 -9.93 -22.03 2.95
N ARG A 225 -10.40 -22.81 1.97
CA ARG A 225 -11.81 -22.85 1.55
C ARG A 225 -12.79 -23.19 2.68
N LYS A 226 -12.40 -24.03 3.63
CA LYS A 226 -13.23 -24.44 4.77
C LYS A 226 -12.81 -23.80 6.10
N ASN A 227 -11.57 -23.34 6.19
CA ASN A 227 -10.95 -22.92 7.45
C ASN A 227 -10.85 -21.40 7.60
N ASN A 228 -10.80 -20.65 6.50
CA ASN A 228 -10.59 -19.20 6.54
C ASN A 228 -11.09 -18.50 5.26
N ASP A 229 -12.39 -18.16 5.26
CA ASP A 229 -13.05 -17.47 4.15
C ASP A 229 -12.36 -16.16 3.74
N ARG A 230 -11.79 -15.44 4.72
CA ARG A 230 -11.08 -14.18 4.46
C ARG A 230 -9.83 -14.41 3.62
N ILE A 231 -9.05 -15.45 3.91
CA ILE A 231 -7.87 -15.81 3.11
C ILE A 231 -8.33 -16.34 1.75
N PHE A 232 -9.35 -17.20 1.73
CA PHE A 232 -9.90 -17.78 0.49
C PHE A 232 -10.32 -16.70 -0.50
N PHE A 233 -11.29 -15.84 -0.14
CA PHE A 233 -11.78 -14.79 -1.03
C PHE A 233 -10.72 -13.74 -1.33
N GLY A 234 -9.87 -13.39 -0.35
CA GLY A 234 -8.76 -12.47 -0.57
C GLY A 234 -7.81 -12.95 -1.66
N LYS A 235 -7.35 -14.22 -1.57
CA LYS A 235 -6.39 -14.80 -2.51
C LYS A 235 -7.02 -15.19 -3.85
N ALA A 236 -8.26 -15.68 -3.86
CA ALA A 236 -8.99 -15.98 -5.09
C ALA A 236 -9.22 -14.70 -5.92
N ASN A 237 -9.58 -13.59 -5.27
CA ASN A 237 -9.79 -12.31 -5.95
C ASN A 237 -8.49 -11.73 -6.53
N GLU A 238 -7.35 -11.90 -5.85
CA GLU A 238 -6.03 -11.53 -6.40
C GLU A 238 -5.74 -12.27 -7.73
N VAL A 239 -6.14 -13.54 -7.84
CA VAL A 239 -5.97 -14.33 -9.08
C VAL A 239 -6.96 -13.89 -10.16
N LYS A 240 -8.25 -13.76 -9.80
CA LYS A 240 -9.33 -13.48 -10.76
C LYS A 240 -9.26 -12.09 -11.38
N HIS A 241 -8.90 -11.09 -10.59
CA HIS A 241 -9.05 -9.69 -10.99
C HIS A 241 -7.73 -8.98 -11.31
N GLY A 242 -6.59 -9.63 -11.05
CA GLY A 242 -5.27 -9.04 -11.25
C GLY A 242 -5.07 -7.73 -10.48
N PHE A 243 -4.08 -6.95 -10.89
CA PHE A 243 -3.88 -5.61 -10.34
C PHE A 243 -4.92 -4.64 -10.91
N LYS A 244 -5.84 -4.19 -10.05
CA LYS A 244 -6.75 -3.09 -10.36
C LYS A 244 -6.23 -1.82 -9.71
N ARG A 245 -5.81 -0.85 -10.53
CA ARG A 245 -5.45 0.48 -10.04
C ARG A 245 -6.71 1.13 -9.46
N LYS A 246 -6.71 1.43 -8.16
CA LYS A 246 -7.76 2.27 -7.56
C LYS A 246 -7.55 3.70 -8.04
N THR A 247 -8.48 4.21 -8.83
CA THR A 247 -8.55 5.62 -9.21
C THR A 247 -9.53 6.31 -8.27
N SER A 248 -9.02 7.11 -7.35
CA SER A 248 -9.83 8.01 -6.52
C SER A 248 -10.10 9.26 -7.35
N MET A 249 -11.23 9.29 -8.05
CA MET A 249 -11.67 10.44 -8.84
C MET A 249 -13.16 10.65 -8.57
N VAL A 250 -13.55 11.88 -8.29
CA VAL A 250 -14.93 12.25 -7.95
C VAL A 250 -15.34 13.45 -8.79
N ARG A 251 -16.57 13.43 -9.33
CA ARG A 251 -17.16 14.56 -10.03
C ARG A 251 -17.75 15.50 -8.99
N GLY A 252 -17.24 16.74 -8.95
CA GLY A 252 -17.83 17.79 -8.12
C GLY A 252 -19.17 18.27 -8.69
N GLU A 253 -19.89 19.09 -7.93
CA GLU A 253 -21.21 19.61 -8.32
C GLU A 253 -21.24 20.30 -9.69
N ASN A 254 -20.13 20.93 -10.10
CA ASN A 254 -20.01 21.63 -11.39
C ASN A 254 -19.66 20.70 -12.57
N GLY A 255 -19.73 19.38 -12.38
CA GLY A 255 -19.37 18.39 -13.40
C GLY A 255 -17.86 18.16 -13.57
N THR A 256 -17.01 18.90 -12.86
CA THR A 256 -15.54 18.81 -12.94
C THR A 256 -14.99 17.58 -12.23
N LEU A 257 -14.05 16.89 -12.85
CA LEU A 257 -13.40 15.69 -12.28
C LEU A 257 -12.28 16.10 -11.30
N LEU A 258 -12.49 15.82 -10.02
CA LEU A 258 -11.52 16.03 -8.95
C LEU A 258 -10.63 14.79 -8.82
N THR A 259 -9.31 14.99 -8.88
CA THR A 259 -8.29 13.95 -8.71
C THR A 259 -7.38 14.18 -7.52
N ASP A 260 -7.49 15.34 -6.87
CA ASP A 260 -6.72 15.71 -5.69
C ASP A 260 -7.43 15.21 -4.42
N ASN A 261 -6.70 14.52 -3.54
CA ASN A 261 -7.30 13.89 -2.35
C ASN A 261 -7.88 14.92 -1.37
N GLY A 262 -7.28 16.12 -1.27
CA GLY A 262 -7.79 17.19 -0.40
C GLY A 262 -9.12 17.72 -0.92
N LYS A 263 -9.17 18.05 -2.22
CA LYS A 263 -10.42 18.49 -2.87
C LYS A 263 -11.52 17.44 -2.82
N ILE A 264 -11.17 16.16 -2.98
CA ILE A 264 -12.11 15.05 -2.85
C ILE A 264 -12.64 14.98 -1.41
N ALA A 265 -11.78 15.09 -0.40
CA ALA A 265 -12.18 15.10 1.01
C ALA A 265 -13.10 16.28 1.35
N ASP A 266 -12.82 17.47 0.82
CA ASP A 266 -13.66 18.66 0.99
C ASP A 266 -15.06 18.44 0.38
N GLU A 267 -15.15 17.81 -0.78
CA GLU A 267 -16.44 17.50 -1.42
C GLU A 267 -17.26 16.50 -0.59
N PHE A 268 -16.61 15.43 -0.08
CA PHE A 268 -17.25 14.53 0.88
C PHE A 268 -17.67 15.24 2.17
N LYS A 269 -16.86 16.17 2.69
CA LYS A 269 -17.18 16.97 3.87
C LYS A 269 -18.46 17.78 3.66
N LYS A 270 -18.60 18.46 2.52
CA LYS A 270 -19.83 19.21 2.17
C LYS A 270 -21.04 18.27 2.11
N MET A 271 -20.90 17.12 1.44
CA MET A 271 -21.97 16.13 1.32
C MET A 271 -22.42 15.64 2.69
N PHE A 272 -21.50 15.18 3.55
CA PHE A 272 -21.85 14.69 4.89
C PHE A 272 -22.37 15.79 5.81
N ASN A 273 -21.85 17.02 5.71
CA ASN A 273 -22.39 18.15 6.48
C ASN A 273 -23.86 18.42 6.12
N THR A 274 -24.22 18.31 4.84
CA THR A 274 -25.60 18.49 4.37
C THR A 274 -26.50 17.32 4.78
N LEU A 275 -25.99 16.09 4.76
CA LEU A 275 -26.78 14.89 5.07
C LEU A 275 -26.99 14.70 6.58
N LEU A 276 -25.96 14.93 7.39
CA LEU A 276 -25.97 14.60 8.82
C LEU A 276 -26.41 15.76 9.72
N ASN A 277 -26.29 17.01 9.26
CA ASN A 277 -26.63 18.20 10.04
C ASN A 277 -27.89 18.91 9.49
N GLN A 278 -28.88 18.13 9.04
CA GLN A 278 -30.17 18.71 8.66
C GLN A 278 -30.88 19.24 9.92
N PRO A 279 -31.49 20.44 9.85
CA PRO A 279 -32.35 20.90 10.93
C PRO A 279 -33.47 19.89 11.07
N SER A 280 -33.53 19.21 12.21
CA SER A 280 -34.73 18.45 12.55
C SER A 280 -35.84 19.48 12.66
N GLU A 281 -36.93 19.31 11.91
CA GLU A 281 -38.24 19.79 12.35
C GLU A 281 -38.52 19.04 13.65
N ARG A 282 -37.93 19.51 14.74
CA ARG A 282 -38.44 19.21 16.06
C ARG A 282 -39.81 19.85 16.04
N THR A 283 -40.85 19.06 15.77
CA THR A 283 -42.13 19.31 16.40
C THR A 283 -41.77 19.67 17.82
N ILE A 284 -42.12 20.88 18.25
CA ILE A 284 -41.98 21.27 19.65
C ILE A 284 -42.87 20.27 20.38
N ILE A 285 -42.29 19.12 20.74
CA ILE A 285 -42.82 18.30 21.80
C ILE A 285 -42.68 19.26 22.95
N GLU A 286 -43.82 19.81 23.40
CA GLU A 286 -43.87 20.55 24.66
C GLU A 286 -42.95 19.81 25.61
N GLU A 287 -42.01 20.53 26.22
CA GLU A 287 -41.14 20.05 27.28
C GLU A 287 -42.05 19.58 28.42
N ARG A 288 -42.67 18.42 28.25
CA ARG A 288 -43.27 17.67 29.33
C ARG A 288 -42.07 17.39 30.19
N ALA A 289 -42.14 17.85 31.44
CA ALA A 289 -41.23 17.41 32.48
C ALA A 289 -41.31 15.88 32.54
N THR A 290 -40.53 15.22 31.69
CA THR A 290 -40.23 13.82 31.83
C THR A 290 -39.39 13.77 33.08
N VAL A 291 -39.87 13.04 34.08
CA VAL A 291 -39.04 12.64 35.21
C VAL A 291 -37.79 12.02 34.57
N GLU A 292 -36.67 12.73 34.59
CA GLU A 292 -35.40 12.17 34.15
C GLU A 292 -35.25 10.88 34.96
N GLN A 293 -35.23 9.75 34.25
CA GLN A 293 -35.00 8.49 34.92
C GLN A 293 -33.62 8.62 35.55
N ASN A 294 -33.57 8.56 36.88
CA ASN A 294 -32.33 8.58 37.62
C ASN A 294 -31.61 7.26 37.32
N ILE A 295 -30.85 7.27 36.23
CA ILE A 295 -30.06 6.14 35.77
C ILE A 295 -28.75 6.21 36.54
N GLU A 296 -28.44 5.15 37.28
CA GLU A 296 -27.20 5.06 38.04
C GLU A 296 -25.98 5.09 37.09
N PRO A 297 -24.83 5.61 37.54
CA PRO A 297 -23.60 5.55 36.76
C PRO A 297 -23.24 4.12 36.35
N PRO A 298 -22.65 3.93 35.16
CA PRO A 298 -22.27 2.60 34.69
C PRO A 298 -21.44 1.83 35.72
N SER A 299 -21.87 0.62 36.04
CA SER A 299 -21.17 -0.27 36.95
C SER A 299 -19.92 -0.85 36.29
N ARG A 300 -18.97 -1.29 37.12
CA ARG A 300 -17.76 -1.97 36.64
C ARG A 300 -18.08 -3.23 35.83
N ALA A 301 -19.13 -3.96 36.21
CA ALA A 301 -19.57 -5.18 35.52
C ALA A 301 -20.09 -4.87 34.11
N GLU A 302 -20.81 -3.76 33.92
CA GLU A 302 -21.26 -3.32 32.60
C GLU A 302 -20.10 -2.93 31.69
N VAL A 303 -19.08 -2.26 32.25
CA VAL A 303 -17.85 -1.92 31.50
C VAL A 303 -17.10 -3.18 31.08
N GLU A 304 -16.97 -4.16 31.98
CA GLU A 304 -16.35 -5.45 31.68
C GLU A 304 -17.11 -6.20 30.58
N ALA A 305 -18.44 -6.29 30.69
CA ALA A 305 -19.30 -6.89 29.67
C ALA A 305 -19.17 -6.18 28.31
N GLY A 306 -19.10 -4.85 28.29
CA GLY A 306 -18.89 -4.04 27.09
C GLY A 306 -17.55 -4.36 26.40
N ILE A 307 -16.47 -4.53 27.17
CA ILE A 307 -15.15 -4.92 26.66
C ILE A 307 -15.21 -6.34 26.07
N GLU A 308 -15.90 -7.27 26.73
CA GLU A 308 -16.04 -8.65 26.25
C GLU A 308 -16.83 -8.74 24.93
N MET A 309 -17.80 -7.86 24.73
CA MET A 309 -18.61 -7.78 23.50
C MET A 309 -17.83 -7.28 22.26
N LEU A 310 -16.66 -6.67 22.44
CA LEU A 310 -15.86 -6.17 21.32
C LEU A 310 -15.54 -7.29 20.30
N LYS A 311 -15.60 -7.02 19.00
CA LYS A 311 -15.28 -8.06 18.00
C LYS A 311 -13.77 -8.19 17.82
N SER A 312 -13.21 -9.36 18.11
CA SER A 312 -11.80 -9.67 17.83
C SER A 312 -11.50 -9.70 16.33
N GLY A 313 -10.24 -9.46 15.95
CA GLY A 313 -9.77 -9.56 14.58
C GLY A 313 -10.03 -8.31 13.72
N LYS A 314 -10.56 -7.24 14.30
CA LYS A 314 -10.78 -5.93 13.67
C LYS A 314 -9.47 -5.15 13.53
N ALA A 315 -9.48 -4.13 12.66
CA ALA A 315 -8.36 -3.22 12.54
C ALA A 315 -8.39 -2.22 13.70
N ALA A 316 -7.22 -1.79 14.16
CA ALA A 316 -7.13 -0.67 15.10
C ALA A 316 -7.68 0.61 14.46
N GLY A 317 -8.21 1.50 15.30
CA GLY A 317 -8.64 2.83 14.89
C GLY A 317 -7.45 3.78 14.69
N GLU A 318 -7.76 5.07 14.66
CA GLU A 318 -6.75 6.14 14.67
C GLU A 318 -5.95 6.15 15.99
N ASP A 319 -6.54 5.59 17.05
CA ASP A 319 -5.90 5.32 18.34
C ASP A 319 -4.89 4.18 18.31
N GLU A 320 -4.73 3.44 17.20
CA GLU A 320 -3.82 2.29 17.09
C GLU A 320 -4.03 1.16 18.13
N ILE A 321 -5.16 1.16 18.86
CA ILE A 321 -5.50 0.14 19.86
C ILE A 321 -6.35 -0.96 19.20
N ILE A 322 -5.95 -2.23 19.40
CA ILE A 322 -6.74 -3.39 18.97
C ILE A 322 -7.64 -3.87 20.11
N SER A 323 -8.83 -4.37 19.75
CA SER A 323 -9.81 -4.90 20.70
C SER A 323 -9.25 -5.98 21.65
N GLU A 324 -8.32 -6.79 21.16
CA GLU A 324 -7.70 -7.88 21.91
C GLU A 324 -6.85 -7.36 23.07
N CYS A 325 -6.20 -6.21 22.92
CA CYS A 325 -5.41 -5.56 23.97
C CYS A 325 -6.29 -5.05 25.11
N LEU A 326 -7.52 -4.59 24.80
CA LEU A 326 -8.50 -4.20 25.81
C LEU A 326 -9.05 -5.44 26.53
N LYS A 327 -9.48 -6.46 25.78
CA LYS A 327 -9.99 -7.72 26.33
C LYS A 327 -9.01 -8.46 27.22
N LYS A 328 -7.71 -8.37 26.92
CA LYS A 328 -6.65 -9.05 27.68
C LYS A 328 -5.94 -8.12 28.65
N GLY A 329 -6.40 -6.88 28.84
CA GLY A 329 -5.80 -5.90 29.74
C GLY A 329 -5.93 -6.22 31.23
N GLY A 330 -6.82 -7.15 31.60
CA GLY A 330 -7.00 -7.57 32.98
C GLY A 330 -7.70 -6.53 33.85
N GLN A 331 -7.78 -6.84 35.15
CA GLN A 331 -8.67 -6.12 36.07
C GLN A 331 -8.26 -4.67 36.35
N GLN A 332 -6.96 -4.35 36.30
CA GLN A 332 -6.51 -2.96 36.50
C GLN A 332 -6.94 -2.05 35.35
N LEU A 333 -6.89 -2.55 34.11
CA LEU A 333 -7.38 -1.78 32.95
C LEU A 333 -8.88 -1.55 33.05
N ILE A 334 -9.65 -2.58 33.43
CA ILE A 334 -11.10 -2.47 33.62
C ILE A 334 -11.43 -1.43 34.69
N HIS A 335 -10.70 -1.42 35.81
CA HIS A 335 -10.89 -0.43 36.87
C HIS A 335 -10.63 1.00 36.38
N GLN A 336 -9.55 1.22 35.63
CA GLN A 336 -9.22 2.56 35.10
C GLN A 336 -10.21 3.01 34.01
N LEU A 337 -10.68 2.09 33.15
CA LEU A 337 -11.73 2.38 32.17
C LEU A 337 -13.08 2.68 32.85
N HIS A 338 -13.42 1.97 33.93
CA HIS A 338 -14.61 2.24 34.72
C HIS A 338 -14.55 3.64 35.35
N ASN A 339 -13.44 3.99 36.01
CA ASN A 339 -13.22 5.34 36.54
C ASN A 339 -13.37 6.43 35.45
N LEU A 340 -12.78 6.20 34.27
CA LEU A 340 -12.93 7.13 33.14
C LEU A 340 -14.40 7.27 32.70
N ILE A 341 -15.12 6.16 32.53
CA ILE A 341 -16.52 6.16 32.08
C ILE A 341 -17.41 6.83 33.13
N THR A 342 -17.18 6.60 34.42
CA THR A 342 -17.90 7.28 35.51
C THR A 342 -17.67 8.78 35.47
N LYS A 343 -16.43 9.25 35.29
CA LYS A 343 -16.16 10.69 35.15
C LYS A 343 -16.81 11.30 33.92
N VAL A 344 -16.82 10.59 32.79
CA VAL A 344 -17.52 11.00 31.57
C VAL A 344 -19.02 11.12 31.83
N TRP A 345 -19.59 10.20 32.61
CA TRP A 345 -20.99 10.22 33.01
C TRP A 345 -21.31 11.40 33.92
N GLU A 346 -20.50 11.65 34.95
CA GLU A 346 -20.71 12.71 35.94
C GLU A 346 -20.48 14.13 35.39
N HIS A 347 -19.49 14.30 34.51
CA HIS A 347 -19.14 15.61 33.94
C HIS A 347 -19.73 15.87 32.56
N GLU A 348 -20.38 14.87 31.95
CA GLU A 348 -20.93 14.93 30.59
C GLU A 348 -19.90 15.33 29.51
N GLU A 349 -18.62 15.08 29.78
CA GLU A 349 -17.51 15.42 28.91
C GLU A 349 -16.82 14.15 28.38
N ILE A 350 -16.70 14.01 27.06
CA ILE A 350 -15.98 12.89 26.42
C ILE A 350 -14.58 13.29 25.94
N PRO A 351 -13.58 12.39 26.02
CA PRO A 351 -12.25 12.64 25.45
C PRO A 351 -12.33 13.06 23.98
N ARG A 352 -11.52 14.05 23.57
CA ARG A 352 -11.48 14.55 22.18
C ARG A 352 -11.19 13.45 21.17
N SER A 353 -10.33 12.49 21.54
CA SER A 353 -10.03 11.32 20.71
C SER A 353 -11.27 10.49 20.39
N TRP A 354 -12.23 10.39 21.31
CA TRP A 354 -13.49 9.65 21.14
C TRP A 354 -14.51 10.41 20.28
N ARG A 355 -14.31 11.72 20.08
CA ARG A 355 -15.15 12.55 19.19
C ARG A 355 -14.80 12.38 17.71
N THR A 356 -13.67 11.74 17.41
CA THR A 356 -13.19 11.58 16.04
C THR A 356 -13.74 10.30 15.43
N SER A 357 -14.35 10.41 14.25
CA SER A 357 -14.79 9.25 13.45
C SER A 357 -14.21 9.32 12.04
N VAL A 358 -13.75 8.16 11.55
CA VAL A 358 -13.20 8.04 10.20
C VAL A 358 -14.30 7.55 9.26
N LEU A 359 -14.75 8.42 8.36
CA LEU A 359 -15.74 8.07 7.34
C LEU A 359 -15.04 7.46 6.13
N TRP A 360 -15.42 6.22 5.79
CA TRP A 360 -14.92 5.54 4.60
C TRP A 360 -16.04 5.40 3.57
N PRO A 361 -16.05 6.17 2.47
CA PRO A 361 -17.07 6.05 1.45
C PRO A 361 -16.97 4.68 0.75
N ILE A 362 -18.09 3.97 0.68
CA ILE A 362 -18.18 2.67 0.03
C ILE A 362 -18.85 2.87 -1.33
N LEU A 363 -18.12 2.54 -2.39
CA LEU A 363 -18.66 2.56 -3.74
C LEU A 363 -19.82 1.56 -3.87
N LYS A 364 -21.00 2.08 -4.22
CA LYS A 364 -22.17 1.29 -4.61
C LYS A 364 -22.21 1.10 -6.13
N LYS A 365 -23.13 0.27 -6.62
CA LYS A 365 -23.31 0.02 -8.06
C LYS A 365 -23.78 1.32 -8.74
N GLY A 366 -23.08 1.78 -9.77
CA GLY A 366 -23.34 3.05 -10.45
C GLY A 366 -22.09 3.65 -11.07
N ASP A 367 -22.13 4.93 -11.44
CA ASP A 367 -20.94 5.67 -11.88
C ASP A 367 -19.96 5.81 -10.70
N PRO A 368 -18.71 5.28 -10.80
CA PRO A 368 -17.72 5.38 -9.73
C PRO A 368 -17.22 6.80 -9.44
N HIS A 369 -17.58 7.77 -10.29
CA HIS A 369 -17.23 9.17 -10.13
C HIS A 369 -18.36 10.02 -9.56
N GLU A 370 -19.57 9.49 -9.41
CA GLU A 370 -20.72 10.25 -8.96
C GLU A 370 -20.95 10.11 -7.45
N LEU A 371 -21.16 11.24 -6.78
CA LEU A 371 -21.63 11.26 -5.39
C LEU A 371 -23.15 11.19 -5.39
N GLN A 372 -23.70 10.00 -5.18
CA GLN A 372 -25.12 9.85 -4.91
C GLN A 372 -25.43 10.33 -3.49
N LYS A 373 -26.29 11.34 -3.37
CA LYS A 373 -26.94 11.74 -2.11
C LYS A 373 -27.98 10.65 -1.79
N LEU A 374 -27.96 10.12 -0.57
CA LEU A 374 -28.85 9.04 -0.12
C LEU A 374 -30.32 9.44 -0.16
#